data_AF-A0A8T6ZVI1-F1
#
_entry.id   AF-A0A8T6ZVI1-F1
#
_cell.length_a   1.000
_cell.length_b   1.000
_cell.length_c   1.000
_cell.angle_alpha   90.00
_cell.angle_beta   90.00
_cell.angle_gamma   90.00
#
_symmetry.space_group_name_H-M   'P 1'
#
loop_
_entity.id
_entity.type
_entity.pdbx_description
1 polymer ?
#
loop_
_entity_poly.entity_id
_entity_poly.type
_entity_poly.pdbx_seq_one_letter_code
_entity_poly.pdbx_strand_id
1 'polypeptide(L)'
;MFSFTKTDEQDLLNIALQSIEHGLKNGECLKVNEVEYPTALQEPHGAFTTLKYNGALRGCKGSLEVALPLVNTVAYSAYSSAFNDIRFPPLQPREFAQLKISLSVLSPKEKLPFTSEEDLIEQIQPGIDGLVLEYNGQKGTLLPSVWEAIPDAREFLFMVKQKAGFDRDFWAKSIQVYRYTTHTIQD
;
A
#
# COMPACT_ATOMS: atom_id res chain seq x y z
N MET A 1 9.73 -8.98 -10.90
CA MET A 1 10.44 -7.68 -10.88
C MET A 1 9.58 -6.71 -11.65
N PHE A 2 9.26 -5.55 -11.08
CA PHE A 2 8.47 -4.55 -11.81
C PHE A 2 9.24 -4.10 -13.05
N SER A 3 8.55 -3.93 -14.17
CA SER A 3 9.13 -3.44 -15.42
C SER A 3 8.38 -2.18 -15.85
N PHE A 4 8.27 -1.21 -14.96
CA PHE A 4 7.66 0.08 -15.27
C PHE A 4 8.70 1.01 -15.91
N THR A 5 8.32 1.62 -17.02
CA THR A 5 9.03 2.75 -17.62
C THR A 5 8.68 4.04 -16.89
N LYS A 6 9.44 5.12 -17.14
CA LYS A 6 9.07 6.45 -16.61
C LYS A 6 7.70 6.93 -17.09
N THR A 7 7.30 6.54 -18.30
CA THR A 7 5.97 6.86 -18.83
C THR A 7 4.90 6.12 -18.04
N ASP A 8 5.10 4.83 -17.74
CA ASP A 8 4.17 4.05 -16.92
C ASP A 8 4.00 4.67 -15.53
N GLU A 9 5.11 5.09 -14.90
CA GLU A 9 5.08 5.78 -13.60
C GLU A 9 4.29 7.09 -13.65
N GLN A 10 4.50 7.88 -14.70
CA GLN A 10 3.79 9.14 -14.90
C GLN A 10 2.29 8.92 -15.14
N ASP A 11 1.93 7.88 -15.89
CA ASP A 11 0.53 7.51 -16.12
C ASP A 11 -0.17 7.13 -14.81
N LEU A 12 0.50 6.35 -13.95
CA LEU A 12 -0.04 6.01 -12.62
C LEU A 12 -0.22 7.25 -11.73
N LEU A 13 0.75 8.17 -11.71
CA LEU A 13 0.60 9.44 -10.99
C LEU A 13 -0.56 10.28 -11.53
N ASN A 14 -0.70 10.35 -12.86
CA ASN A 14 -1.78 11.08 -13.52
C ASN A 14 -3.14 10.46 -13.17
N ILE A 15 -3.28 9.13 -13.20
CA ILE A 15 -4.50 8.43 -12.79
C ILE A 15 -4.85 8.75 -11.33
N ALA A 16 -3.87 8.73 -10.42
CA ALA A 16 -4.10 9.06 -9.02
C ALA A 16 -4.62 10.50 -8.85
N LEU A 17 -4.00 11.46 -9.53
CA LEU A 17 -4.43 12.87 -9.53
C LEU A 17 -5.83 13.05 -10.13
N GLN A 18 -6.09 12.43 -11.28
CA GLN A 18 -7.40 12.49 -11.95
C GLN A 18 -8.49 11.86 -11.08
N SER A 19 -8.20 10.77 -10.37
CA SER A 19 -9.17 10.13 -9.48
C SER A 19 -9.53 11.02 -8.29
N ILE A 20 -8.55 11.69 -7.70
CA ILE A 20 -8.79 12.66 -6.63
C ILE A 20 -9.59 13.86 -7.15
N GLU A 21 -9.21 14.40 -8.31
CA GLU A 21 -9.91 15.54 -8.92
C GLU A 21 -11.37 15.17 -9.27
N HIS A 22 -11.59 13.97 -9.81
CA HIS A 22 -12.92 13.46 -10.10
C HIS A 22 -13.74 13.30 -8.82
N GLY A 23 -13.15 12.77 -7.75
CA GLY A 23 -13.79 12.67 -6.44
C GLY A 23 -14.17 14.03 -5.84
N LEU A 24 -13.33 15.06 -6.01
CA LEU A 24 -13.65 16.43 -5.59
C LEU A 24 -14.85 17.02 -6.34
N LYS A 25 -15.00 16.68 -7.63
CA LYS A 25 -16.07 17.22 -8.50
C LYS A 25 -17.37 16.44 -8.38
N ASN A 26 -17.30 15.11 -8.32
CA ASN A 26 -18.44 14.22 -8.51
C ASN A 26 -18.77 13.38 -7.27
N GLY A 27 -17.88 13.30 -6.27
CA GLY A 27 -18.09 12.51 -5.06
C GLY A 27 -17.98 10.99 -5.26
N GLU A 28 -17.40 10.54 -6.37
CA GLU A 28 -17.17 9.12 -6.66
C GLU A 28 -15.76 8.85 -7.20
N CYS A 29 -15.37 7.57 -7.22
CA CYS A 29 -14.07 7.13 -7.74
C CYS A 29 -14.08 7.14 -9.27
N LEU A 30 -12.99 7.61 -9.87
CA LEU A 30 -12.78 7.52 -11.32
C LEU A 30 -12.79 6.07 -11.78
N LYS A 31 -13.54 5.79 -12.86
CA LYS A 31 -13.49 4.51 -13.58
C LYS A 31 -12.47 4.63 -14.69
N VAL A 32 -11.43 3.81 -14.62
CA VAL A 32 -10.37 3.75 -15.63
C VAL A 32 -10.61 2.55 -16.51
N ASN A 33 -10.49 2.75 -17.83
CA ASN A 33 -10.54 1.69 -18.82
C ASN A 33 -9.12 1.15 -19.04
N GLU A 34 -8.82 -0.04 -18.53
CA GLU A 34 -7.47 -0.59 -18.47
C GLU A 34 -6.84 -0.84 -19.86
N VAL A 35 -7.67 -1.09 -20.88
CA VAL A 35 -7.18 -1.39 -22.24
C VAL A 35 -6.52 -0.18 -22.93
N GLU A 36 -6.68 1.02 -22.36
CA GLU A 36 -6.05 2.26 -22.85
C GLU A 36 -4.58 2.39 -22.40
N TYR A 37 -4.13 1.54 -21.48
CA TYR A 37 -2.80 1.63 -20.87
C TYR A 37 -1.90 0.45 -21.29
N PRO A 38 -0.57 0.57 -21.18
CA PRO A 38 0.36 -0.52 -21.45
C PRO A 38 0.04 -1.78 -20.63
N THR A 39 0.32 -2.97 -21.18
CA THR A 39 0.03 -4.26 -20.53
C THR A 39 0.58 -4.36 -19.11
N ALA A 40 1.75 -3.77 -18.85
CA ALA A 40 2.35 -3.75 -17.50
C ALA A 40 1.44 -3.08 -16.45
N LEU A 41 0.59 -2.13 -16.83
CA LEU A 41 -0.36 -1.44 -15.94
C LEU A 41 -1.74 -2.13 -15.89
N GLN A 42 -1.99 -3.05 -16.80
CA GLN A 42 -3.18 -3.90 -16.81
C GLN A 42 -3.02 -5.10 -15.87
N GLU A 43 -1.79 -5.50 -15.59
CA GLU A 43 -1.51 -6.59 -14.68
C GLU A 43 -2.04 -6.28 -13.27
N PRO A 44 -2.70 -7.25 -12.62
CA PRO A 44 -3.18 -7.07 -11.26
C PRO A 44 -2.04 -6.82 -10.27
N HIS A 45 -2.16 -5.73 -9.51
CA HIS A 45 -1.25 -5.42 -8.40
C HIS A 45 -2.01 -4.76 -7.25
N GLY A 46 -1.55 -5.03 -6.03
CA GLY A 46 -1.90 -4.22 -4.87
C GLY A 46 -1.18 -2.88 -4.95
N ALA A 47 -1.79 -1.81 -4.45
CA ALA A 47 -1.14 -0.51 -4.38
C ALA A 47 -1.69 0.31 -3.19
N PHE A 48 -0.84 1.17 -2.66
CA PHE A 48 -1.18 2.17 -1.66
C PHE A 48 -0.88 3.55 -2.21
N THR A 49 -1.79 4.49 -1.98
CA THR A 49 -1.55 5.91 -2.23
C THR A 49 -1.34 6.59 -0.88
N THR A 50 -0.29 7.39 -0.80
CA THR A 50 -0.02 8.26 0.36
C THR A 50 -0.10 9.69 -0.10
N LEU A 51 -0.93 10.47 0.59
CA LEU A 51 -1.09 11.90 0.37
C LEU A 51 -0.37 12.66 1.47
N LYS A 52 0.38 13.69 1.09
CA LYS A 52 0.93 14.66 2.02
C LYS A 52 0.47 16.07 1.66
N TYR A 53 0.19 16.89 2.66
CA TYR A 53 -0.15 18.30 2.53
C TYR A 53 0.71 19.10 3.50
N ASN A 54 1.44 20.11 3.01
CA ASN A 54 2.42 20.87 3.79
C ASN A 54 3.44 19.97 4.52
N GLY A 55 3.88 18.89 3.87
CA GLY A 55 4.84 17.92 4.42
C GLY A 55 4.26 16.92 5.43
N ALA A 56 3.03 17.11 5.91
CA ALA A 56 2.36 16.22 6.85
C ALA A 56 1.51 15.16 6.12
N LEU A 57 1.36 13.97 6.72
CA LEU A 57 0.45 12.93 6.23
C LEU A 57 -0.99 13.46 6.19
N ARG A 58 -1.64 13.32 5.02
CA ARG A 58 -3.01 13.79 4.77
C ARG A 58 -4.01 12.66 4.48
N GLY A 59 -3.49 11.48 4.17
CA GLY A 59 -4.26 10.26 3.96
C GLY A 59 -3.38 9.13 3.44
N CYS A 60 -3.69 7.90 3.80
CA CYS A 60 -3.04 6.72 3.22
C CYS A 60 -3.99 5.52 3.23
N LYS A 61 -4.33 5.04 2.04
CA LYS A 61 -5.18 3.87 1.81
C LYS A 61 -4.66 3.08 0.62
N GLY A 62 -5.02 1.81 0.58
CA GLY A 62 -4.63 0.90 -0.47
C GLY A 62 -5.20 -0.50 -0.26
N SER A 63 -4.86 -1.39 -1.17
CA SER A 63 -5.23 -2.80 -1.10
C SER A 63 -4.00 -3.68 -1.21
N LEU A 64 -3.97 -4.71 -0.37
CA LEU A 64 -3.05 -5.84 -0.51
C LEU A 64 -3.56 -6.86 -1.54
N GLU A 65 -4.84 -6.80 -1.89
CA GLU A 65 -5.48 -7.75 -2.77
C GLU A 65 -5.28 -7.37 -4.22
N VAL A 66 -4.87 -8.38 -4.97
CA VAL A 66 -4.55 -8.32 -6.38
C VAL A 66 -5.83 -8.69 -7.16
N ALA A 67 -6.88 -7.88 -6.97
CA ALA A 67 -8.21 -8.16 -7.51
C ALA A 67 -8.53 -7.36 -8.79
N LEU A 68 -7.82 -6.25 -9.00
CA LEU A 68 -8.05 -5.33 -10.10
C LEU A 68 -6.73 -5.05 -10.85
N PRO A 69 -6.81 -4.69 -12.14
CA PRO A 69 -5.69 -4.09 -12.87
C PRO A 69 -5.06 -2.93 -12.07
N LEU A 70 -3.74 -2.77 -12.17
CA LEU A 70 -3.01 -1.77 -11.41
C LEU A 70 -3.59 -0.35 -11.58
N VAL A 71 -3.96 0.04 -12.80
CA VAL A 71 -4.57 1.36 -13.05
C VAL A 71 -5.85 1.59 -12.23
N ASN A 72 -6.70 0.57 -12.09
CA ASN A 72 -7.92 0.65 -11.29
C ASN A 72 -7.60 0.64 -9.79
N THR A 73 -6.61 -0.15 -9.36
CA THR A 73 -6.14 -0.15 -7.96
C THR A 73 -5.59 1.23 -7.57
N VAL A 74 -4.83 1.88 -8.45
CA VAL A 74 -4.31 3.24 -8.21
C VAL A 74 -5.44 4.25 -8.14
N ALA A 75 -6.38 4.26 -9.09
CA ALA A 75 -7.53 5.15 -9.04
C ALA A 75 -8.32 4.99 -7.72
N TYR A 76 -8.60 3.75 -7.32
CA TYR A 76 -9.33 3.44 -6.09
C TYR A 76 -8.56 3.85 -4.83
N SER A 77 -7.27 3.53 -4.76
CA SER A 77 -6.45 3.84 -3.58
C SER A 77 -6.24 5.35 -3.42
N ALA A 78 -6.11 6.10 -4.51
CA ALA A 78 -5.98 7.55 -4.49
C ALA A 78 -7.27 8.22 -3.99
N TYR A 79 -8.42 7.84 -4.56
CA TYR A 79 -9.73 8.30 -4.09
C TYR A 79 -9.92 7.98 -2.60
N SER A 80 -9.68 6.74 -2.21
CA SER A 80 -9.87 6.30 -0.82
C SER A 80 -8.93 7.02 0.14
N SER A 81 -7.71 7.34 -0.27
CA SER A 81 -6.77 8.11 0.55
C SER A 81 -7.23 9.54 0.76
N ALA A 82 -7.87 10.15 -0.25
CA ALA A 82 -8.36 11.51 -0.16
C ALA A 82 -9.67 11.63 0.64
N PHE A 83 -10.57 10.65 0.55
CA PHE A 83 -11.95 10.80 1.04
C PHE A 83 -12.39 9.78 2.10
N ASN A 84 -11.76 8.61 2.17
CA ASN A 84 -12.20 7.48 2.99
C ASN A 84 -11.21 7.10 4.12
N ASP A 85 -10.15 7.87 4.32
CA ASP A 85 -9.26 7.68 5.46
C ASP A 85 -9.88 8.30 6.72
N ILE A 86 -10.50 7.45 7.55
CA ILE A 86 -11.23 7.85 8.76
C ILE A 86 -10.41 8.67 9.77
N ARG A 87 -9.09 8.69 9.66
CA ARG A 87 -8.20 9.50 10.50
C ARG A 87 -8.23 10.98 10.11
N PHE A 88 -8.74 11.31 8.93
CA PHE A 88 -8.73 12.65 8.36
C PHE A 88 -10.12 13.02 7.80
N PRO A 89 -10.51 14.30 7.80
CA PRO A 89 -11.68 14.74 7.05
C PRO A 89 -11.44 14.56 5.53
N PRO A 90 -12.51 14.39 4.73
CA PRO A 90 -12.40 14.35 3.27
C PRO A 90 -11.62 15.55 2.71
N LEU A 91 -10.78 15.30 1.71
CA LEU A 91 -9.96 16.32 1.05
C LEU A 91 -10.81 17.47 0.50
N GLN A 92 -10.34 18.70 0.71
CA GLN A 92 -10.99 19.90 0.19
C GLN A 92 -10.33 20.41 -1.10
N PRO A 93 -11.07 21.03 -2.04
CA PRO A 93 -10.51 21.50 -3.31
C PRO A 93 -9.29 22.42 -3.18
N ARG A 94 -9.25 23.26 -2.14
CA ARG A 94 -8.12 24.18 -1.86
C ARG A 94 -6.81 23.47 -1.52
N GLU A 95 -6.88 22.22 -1.05
CA GLU A 95 -5.69 21.43 -0.67
C GLU A 95 -5.05 20.79 -1.90
N PHE A 96 -5.83 20.52 -2.95
CA PHE A 96 -5.44 19.70 -4.11
C PHE A 96 -4.17 20.17 -4.81
N ALA A 97 -4.06 21.48 -5.05
CA ALA A 97 -2.92 22.06 -5.78
C ALA A 97 -1.57 21.95 -5.05
N GLN A 98 -1.57 21.63 -3.75
CA GLN A 98 -0.35 21.50 -2.94
C GLN A 98 -0.17 20.08 -2.40
N LEU A 99 -0.97 19.12 -2.87
CA LEU A 99 -0.80 17.73 -2.49
C LEU A 99 0.48 17.15 -3.09
N LYS A 100 1.21 16.43 -2.26
CA LYS A 100 2.26 15.50 -2.66
C LYS A 100 1.72 14.08 -2.61
N ILE A 101 1.99 13.31 -3.66
CA ILE A 101 1.46 11.96 -3.87
C ILE A 101 2.61 10.99 -4.00
N SER A 102 2.56 9.94 -3.20
CA SER A 102 3.42 8.78 -3.36
C SER A 102 2.59 7.54 -3.55
N LEU A 103 2.91 6.77 -4.59
CA LEU A 103 2.34 5.46 -4.84
C LEU A 103 3.34 4.40 -4.39
N SER A 104 2.84 3.35 -3.74
CA SER A 104 3.60 2.13 -3.46
C SER A 104 2.90 0.98 -4.15
N VAL A 105 3.45 0.51 -5.27
CA VAL A 105 2.94 -0.65 -6.01
C VAL A 105 3.54 -1.91 -5.42
N LEU A 106 2.71 -2.89 -5.08
CA LEU A 106 3.13 -4.09 -4.35
C LEU A 106 3.48 -5.23 -5.30
N SER A 107 4.54 -5.95 -4.97
CA SER A 107 4.86 -7.19 -5.67
C SER A 107 3.81 -8.25 -5.30
N PRO A 108 3.66 -9.32 -6.09
CA PRO A 108 3.01 -10.52 -5.61
C PRO A 108 3.63 -10.93 -4.27
N LYS A 109 2.75 -11.31 -3.32
CA LYS A 109 3.19 -11.74 -2.00
C LYS A 109 3.69 -13.18 -2.04
N GLU A 110 4.80 -13.44 -1.40
CA GLU A 110 5.40 -14.77 -1.27
C GLU A 110 5.20 -15.28 0.15
N LYS A 111 4.74 -16.53 0.29
CA LYS A 111 4.59 -17.15 1.61
C LYS A 111 5.97 -17.44 2.19
N LEU A 112 6.18 -17.03 3.44
CA LEU A 112 7.40 -17.35 4.20
C LEU A 112 7.23 -18.70 4.91
N PRO A 113 8.04 -19.72 4.60
CA PRO A 113 8.13 -20.92 5.41
C PRO A 113 9.00 -20.64 6.65
N PHE A 114 8.51 -20.98 7.83
CA PHE A 114 9.25 -20.87 9.08
C PHE A 114 8.78 -21.95 10.07
N THR A 115 9.60 -22.20 11.08
CA THR A 115 9.39 -23.25 12.09
C THR A 115 9.17 -22.68 13.50
N SER A 116 9.62 -21.45 13.75
CA SER A 116 9.43 -20.70 14.99
C SER A 116 9.32 -19.19 14.70
N GLU A 117 9.02 -18.40 15.74
CA GLU A 117 9.01 -16.94 15.63
C GLU A 117 10.42 -16.40 15.36
N GLU A 118 11.42 -16.94 16.06
CA GLU A 118 12.83 -16.58 15.85
C GLU A 118 13.30 -16.86 14.42
N ASP A 119 12.93 -18.01 13.85
CA ASP A 119 13.24 -18.37 12.45
C ASP A 119 12.61 -17.36 11.48
N LEU A 120 11.35 -16.97 11.72
CA LEU A 120 10.71 -15.93 10.93
C LEU A 120 11.46 -14.58 11.04
N ILE A 121 11.84 -14.17 12.25
CA ILE A 121 12.56 -12.92 12.49
C ILE A 121 13.89 -12.88 11.73
N GLU A 122 14.63 -13.99 11.70
CA GLU A 122 15.92 -14.09 11.00
C GLU A 122 15.80 -14.01 9.47
N GLN A 123 14.63 -14.35 8.92
CA GLN A 123 14.36 -14.29 7.48
C GLN A 123 13.89 -12.92 6.97
N ILE A 124 13.38 -12.06 7.85
CA ILE A 124 12.89 -10.72 7.49
C ILE A 124 14.07 -9.84 7.09
N GLN A 125 13.93 -9.11 5.98
CA GLN A 125 14.94 -8.19 5.46
C GLN A 125 14.57 -6.73 5.74
N PRO A 126 15.22 -6.07 6.74
CA PRO A 126 14.97 -4.67 7.04
C PRO A 126 15.21 -3.76 5.83
N GLY A 127 14.31 -2.78 5.64
CA GLY A 127 14.34 -1.84 4.52
C GLY A 127 13.85 -2.41 3.19
N ILE A 128 13.56 -3.71 3.11
CA ILE A 128 13.16 -4.39 1.86
C ILE A 128 11.75 -4.97 2.00
N ASP A 129 11.52 -5.76 3.05
CA ASP A 129 10.29 -6.54 3.18
C ASP A 129 9.13 -5.69 3.70
N GLY A 130 8.00 -5.78 3.03
CA GLY A 130 6.68 -5.56 3.59
C GLY A 130 6.10 -6.90 4.02
N LEU A 131 5.33 -6.92 5.11
CA LEU A 131 4.76 -8.17 5.63
C LEU A 131 3.23 -8.12 5.67
N VAL A 132 2.65 -9.28 5.47
CA VAL A 132 1.24 -9.57 5.75
C VAL A 132 1.20 -10.74 6.72
N LEU A 133 0.53 -10.56 7.85
CA LEU A 133 0.24 -11.64 8.81
C LEU A 133 -1.24 -11.94 8.78
N GLU A 134 -1.58 -13.23 8.69
CA GLU A 134 -2.96 -13.73 8.68
C GLU A 134 -3.14 -14.84 9.72
N TYR A 135 -4.16 -14.71 10.57
CA TYR A 135 -4.54 -15.73 11.55
C TYR A 135 -6.03 -15.61 11.90
N ASN A 136 -6.79 -16.71 11.76
CA ASN A 136 -8.22 -16.79 12.09
C ASN A 136 -9.07 -15.61 11.55
N GLY A 137 -8.84 -15.22 10.30
CA GLY A 137 -9.57 -14.12 9.65
C GLY A 137 -9.09 -12.71 10.02
N GLN A 138 -8.20 -12.58 11.01
CA GLN A 138 -7.52 -11.33 11.32
C GLN A 138 -6.30 -11.15 10.44
N LYS A 139 -6.04 -9.90 10.04
CA LYS A 139 -4.99 -9.55 9.08
C LYS A 139 -4.29 -8.25 9.47
N GLY A 140 -2.97 -8.28 9.45
CA GLY A 140 -2.13 -7.11 9.71
C GLY A 140 -1.11 -6.93 8.60
N THR A 141 -0.75 -5.67 8.31
CA THR A 141 0.28 -5.37 7.33
C THR A 141 1.03 -4.09 7.63
N LEU A 142 2.31 -4.09 7.24
CA LEU A 142 3.17 -2.92 7.16
C LEU A 142 3.96 -2.93 5.85
N LEU A 143 4.06 -1.75 5.24
CA LEU A 143 4.83 -1.51 4.03
C LEU A 143 6.33 -1.41 4.34
N PRO A 144 7.21 -1.65 3.35
CA PRO A 144 8.65 -1.46 3.51
C PRO A 144 9.04 -0.06 3.99
N SER A 145 8.30 0.99 3.60
CA SER A 145 8.58 2.36 4.02
C SER A 145 8.53 2.58 5.54
N VAL A 146 7.88 1.69 6.29
CA VAL A 146 7.79 1.79 7.75
C VAL A 146 9.13 1.49 8.43
N TRP A 147 10.06 0.80 7.75
CA TRP A 147 11.42 0.53 8.27
C TRP A 147 12.19 1.80 8.64
N GLU A 148 11.90 2.94 8.02
CA GLU A 148 12.54 4.23 8.36
C GLU A 148 12.30 4.65 9.82
N ALA A 149 11.24 4.15 10.45
CA ALA A 149 10.85 4.45 11.83
C ALA A 149 10.98 3.25 12.79
N ILE A 150 11.45 2.09 12.30
CA ILE A 150 11.50 0.85 13.09
C ILE A 150 12.94 0.33 13.15
N PRO A 151 13.46 0.00 14.34
CA PRO A 151 14.87 -0.31 14.52
C PRO A 151 15.28 -1.69 14.01
N ASP A 152 14.39 -2.69 14.09
CA ASP A 152 14.72 -4.09 13.80
C ASP A 152 13.49 -4.95 13.44
N ALA A 153 13.76 -6.17 12.99
CA ALA A 153 12.73 -7.11 12.55
C ALA A 153 11.79 -7.60 13.65
N ARG A 154 12.23 -7.61 14.91
CA ARG A 154 11.35 -8.01 16.03
C ARG A 154 10.28 -6.95 16.24
N GLU A 155 10.69 -5.69 16.27
CA GLU A 155 9.75 -4.58 16.43
C GLU A 155 8.85 -4.44 15.18
N PHE A 156 9.38 -4.68 13.98
CA PHE A 156 8.56 -4.70 12.76
C PHE A 156 7.48 -5.78 12.81
N LEU A 157 7.84 -7.03 13.13
CA LEU A 157 6.88 -8.14 13.26
C LEU A 157 5.85 -7.85 14.36
N PHE A 158 6.27 -7.29 15.49
CA PHE A 158 5.36 -6.86 16.55
C PHE A 158 4.32 -5.84 16.05
N MET A 159 4.76 -4.82 15.32
CA MET A 159 3.86 -3.81 14.77
C MET A 159 2.89 -4.39 13.72
N VAL A 160 3.31 -5.41 12.97
CA VAL A 160 2.41 -6.19 12.10
C VAL A 160 1.38 -6.98 12.91
N LYS A 161 1.78 -7.62 14.02
CA LYS A 161 0.87 -8.31 14.96
C LYS A 161 -0.16 -7.36 15.56
N GLN A 162 0.26 -6.18 16.02
CA GLN A 162 -0.66 -5.15 16.51
C GLN A 162 -1.64 -4.68 15.44
N LYS A 163 -1.18 -4.50 14.19
CA LYS A 163 -2.06 -4.19 13.05
C LYS A 163 -3.09 -5.28 12.78
N ALA A 164 -2.79 -6.52 13.14
CA ALA A 164 -3.71 -7.66 13.07
C ALA A 164 -4.58 -7.82 14.33
N GLY A 165 -4.40 -7.00 15.36
CA GLY A 165 -5.15 -7.09 16.63
C GLY A 165 -4.55 -8.03 17.67
N PHE A 166 -3.28 -8.41 17.53
CA PHE A 166 -2.59 -9.32 18.46
C PHE A 166 -1.59 -8.61 19.37
N ASP A 167 -1.40 -9.17 20.57
CA ASP A 167 -0.42 -8.73 21.55
C ASP A 167 1.02 -9.10 21.15
N ARG A 168 1.99 -8.53 21.88
CA ARG A 168 3.43 -8.72 21.62
C ARG A 168 3.88 -10.18 21.65
N ASP A 169 3.39 -10.94 22.60
CA ASP A 169 3.82 -12.32 22.84
C ASP A 169 2.92 -13.34 22.13
N PHE A 170 1.97 -12.88 21.31
CA PHE A 170 1.10 -13.76 20.58
C PHE A 170 1.89 -14.53 19.51
N TRP A 171 1.76 -15.86 19.55
CA TRP A 171 2.28 -16.78 18.56
C TRP A 171 1.38 -17.99 18.39
N ALA A 172 1.20 -18.46 17.16
CA ALA A 172 0.51 -19.70 16.85
C ALA A 172 1.13 -20.37 15.64
N LYS A 173 1.23 -21.71 15.68
CA LYS A 173 1.81 -22.51 14.58
C LYS A 173 1.05 -22.39 13.26
N SER A 174 -0.21 -21.97 13.29
CA SER A 174 -1.05 -21.78 12.11
C SER A 174 -1.06 -20.34 11.59
N ILE A 175 -0.28 -19.43 12.16
CA ILE A 175 -0.05 -18.10 11.58
C ILE A 175 0.52 -18.29 10.17
N GLN A 176 0.03 -17.50 9.23
CA GLN A 176 0.60 -17.40 7.90
C GLN A 176 1.23 -16.03 7.74
N VAL A 177 2.48 -16.01 7.30
CA VAL A 177 3.19 -14.77 6.99
C VAL A 177 3.58 -14.78 5.53
N TYR A 178 3.35 -13.65 4.89
CA TYR A 178 3.76 -13.38 3.52
C TYR A 178 4.66 -12.16 3.50
N ARG A 179 5.66 -12.17 2.63
CA ARG A 179 6.47 -11.01 2.30
C ARG A 179 6.15 -10.47 0.92
N TYR A 180 6.38 -9.18 0.73
CA TYR A 180 6.32 -8.52 -0.57
C TYR A 180 7.27 -7.32 -0.57
N THR A 181 7.60 -6.80 -1.75
CA THR A 181 8.33 -5.54 -1.89
C THR A 181 7.43 -4.49 -2.54
N THR A 182 7.88 -3.24 -2.53
CA THR A 182 7.17 -2.14 -3.18
C THR A 182 8.03 -1.42 -4.19
N HIS A 183 7.44 -1.07 -5.33
CA HIS A 183 7.96 -0.06 -6.23
C HIS A 183 7.34 1.29 -5.87
N THR A 184 8.17 2.24 -5.45
CA THR A 184 7.70 3.55 -5.00
C THR A 184 7.80 4.57 -6.13
N ILE A 185 6.70 5.28 -6.38
CA ILE A 185 6.58 6.34 -7.38
C ILE A 185 6.18 7.62 -6.66
N GLN A 186 6.80 8.76 -7.00
CA GLN A 186 6.61 10.05 -6.33
C GLN A 186 6.58 11.20 -7.34
N ASP A 187 5.89 12.29 -6.98
CA ASP A 187 5.71 13.51 -7.77
C ASP A 187 6.67 14.67 -7.43
#